data_AF-A0AAN8LLS6-F1
#
_entry.id   AF-A0AAN8LLS6-F1
#
_cell.length_a   1.000
_cell.length_b   1.000
_cell.length_c   1.000
_cell.angle_alpha   90.00
_cell.angle_beta   90.00
_cell.angle_gamma   90.00
#
_symmetry.space_group_name_H-M   'P 1'
#
loop_
_entity.id
_entity.type
_entity.pdbx_description
1 polymer ?
#
loop_
_entity_poly.entity_id
_entity_poly.type
_entity_poly.pdbx_seq_one_letter_code
_entity_poly.pdbx_strand_id
1 'polypeptide(L)'
;MPRVPEKDPPDVLNRRKCLEYLAALRHAKWFQARANGLQSCVIIIRLLRDLCQRVPTWGKMPAWAMELLVEKAISSATGPLSPGEAMRRVLECIATGILLPDGPGLLDPCEKAQTDALGSMTKQAREDITASAQHALRLLAFRQIHKVLGMDSLPASKASARNRKRRRDGSETGEGEGEGKKDKKEDAEEVDA
;
A
#
# COMPACT_ATOMS: atom_id res chain seq x y z
N MET A 1 -0.87 6.93 55.64
CA MET A 1 -2.26 6.43 55.49
C MET A 1 -2.42 5.88 54.07
N PRO A 2 -2.60 4.56 53.86
CA PRO A 2 -2.94 4.04 52.54
C PRO A 2 -4.36 4.52 52.18
N ARG A 3 -4.54 5.12 51.00
CA ARG A 3 -5.87 5.52 50.50
C ARG A 3 -6.69 4.25 50.28
N VAL A 4 -7.82 4.16 50.97
CA VAL A 4 -8.85 3.17 50.66
C VAL A 4 -9.36 3.49 49.24
N PRO A 5 -9.43 2.52 48.31
CA PRO A 5 -10.00 2.78 47.00
C PRO A 5 -11.47 3.19 47.17
N GLU A 6 -11.76 4.45 46.90
CA GLU A 6 -13.12 4.98 46.79
C GLU A 6 -13.87 4.12 45.77
N LYS A 7 -15.02 3.56 46.17
CA LYS A 7 -15.87 2.83 45.23
C LYS A 7 -16.38 3.81 44.18
N ASP A 8 -16.14 3.51 42.92
CA ASP A 8 -16.64 4.29 41.80
C ASP A 8 -18.16 4.52 41.95
N PRO A 9 -18.66 5.72 41.62
CA PRO A 9 -20.10 6.00 41.61
C PRO A 9 -20.90 4.97 40.79
N PRO A 10 -22.16 4.68 41.16
CA PRO A 10 -22.94 3.62 40.53
C PRO A 10 -23.29 3.88 39.05
N ASP A 11 -23.14 5.12 38.59
CA ASP A 11 -23.43 5.62 37.24
C ASP A 11 -22.19 5.71 36.34
N VAL A 12 -21.02 5.27 36.82
CA VAL A 12 -19.79 5.29 36.01
C VAL A 12 -19.96 4.40 34.78
N LEU A 13 -19.72 4.99 33.60
CA LEU A 13 -19.72 4.28 32.34
C LEU A 13 -18.68 3.16 32.34
N ASN A 14 -18.93 2.12 31.55
CA ASN A 14 -18.01 0.99 31.43
C ASN A 14 -16.61 1.47 31.01
N ARG A 15 -15.66 1.39 31.96
CA ARG A 15 -14.30 1.90 31.79
C ARG A 15 -13.61 1.38 30.53
N ARG A 16 -13.81 0.10 30.18
CA ARG A 16 -13.25 -0.52 28.97
C ARG A 16 -13.76 0.17 27.71
N LYS A 17 -15.08 0.38 27.59
CA LYS A 17 -15.66 1.10 26.45
C LYS A 17 -15.14 2.54 26.37
N CYS A 18 -15.03 3.24 27.51
CA CYS A 18 -14.46 4.59 27.54
C CYS A 18 -13.03 4.62 27.00
N LEU A 19 -12.19 3.65 27.37
CA LEU A 19 -10.83 3.52 26.86
C LEU A 19 -10.79 3.18 25.37
N GLU A 20 -11.69 2.32 24.88
CA GLU A 20 -11.82 1.99 23.44
C GLU A 20 -12.17 3.25 22.61
N TYR A 21 -13.10 4.08 23.08
CA TYR A 21 -13.42 5.35 22.41
C TYR A 21 -12.26 6.35 22.44
N LEU A 22 -11.53 6.44 23.56
CA LEU A 22 -10.32 7.27 23.64
C LEU A 22 -9.20 6.76 22.72
N ALA A 23 -9.08 5.44 22.52
CA ALA A 23 -8.19 4.86 21.52
C ALA A 23 -8.63 5.24 20.10
N ALA A 24 -9.91 5.08 19.77
CA ALA A 24 -10.45 5.50 18.46
C ALA A 24 -10.21 6.99 18.17
N LEU A 25 -10.33 7.87 19.17
CA LEU A 25 -10.01 9.29 19.03
C LEU A 25 -8.52 9.52 18.73
N ARG A 26 -7.61 8.77 19.38
CA ARG A 26 -6.18 8.81 19.06
C ARG A 26 -5.90 8.33 17.64
N HIS A 27 -6.53 7.23 17.22
CA HIS A 27 -6.39 6.70 15.86
C HIS A 27 -6.85 7.72 14.82
N ALA A 28 -7.99 8.39 15.03
CA ALA A 28 -8.48 9.42 14.13
C ALA A 28 -7.52 10.60 14.01
N LYS A 29 -6.97 11.09 15.14
CA LYS A 29 -5.95 12.16 15.13
C LYS A 29 -4.68 11.74 14.40
N TRP A 30 -4.20 10.52 14.66
CA TRP A 30 -3.04 9.95 13.98
C TRP A 30 -3.29 9.83 12.48
N PHE A 31 -4.46 9.32 12.07
CA PHE A 31 -4.81 9.16 10.66
C PHE A 31 -4.81 10.51 9.93
N GLN A 32 -5.43 11.52 10.53
CA GLN A 32 -5.45 12.87 9.99
C GLN A 32 -4.04 13.44 9.79
N ALA A 33 -3.15 13.21 10.76
CA ALA A 33 -1.78 13.74 10.73
C ALA A 33 -0.82 12.95 9.83
N ARG A 34 -1.03 11.63 9.66
CA ARG A 34 -0.06 10.71 9.04
C ARG A 34 -0.53 10.10 7.72
N ALA A 35 -1.79 9.68 7.64
CA ALA A 35 -2.31 8.95 6.48
C ALA A 35 -3.06 9.86 5.49
N ASN A 36 -3.80 10.86 5.97
CA ASN A 36 -4.70 11.65 5.14
C ASN A 36 -3.97 12.45 4.03
N GLY A 37 -2.81 13.02 4.34
CA GLY A 37 -1.98 13.76 3.38
C GLY A 37 -1.04 12.90 2.54
N LEU A 38 -0.94 11.59 2.82
CA LEU A 38 -0.02 10.70 2.14
C LEU A 38 -0.60 10.26 0.80
N GLN A 39 0.08 10.58 -0.30
CA GLN A 39 -0.37 10.26 -1.65
C GLN A 39 -0.70 8.77 -1.79
N SER A 40 -1.84 8.48 -2.41
CA SER A 40 -2.39 7.14 -2.61
C SER A 40 -2.81 6.38 -1.34
N CYS A 41 -2.44 6.81 -0.13
CA CYS A 41 -2.72 6.08 1.11
C CYS A 41 -4.21 5.84 1.33
N VAL A 42 -5.02 6.90 1.34
CA VAL A 42 -6.46 6.80 1.61
C VAL A 42 -7.19 5.96 0.55
N ILE A 43 -6.81 6.05 -0.73
CA ILE A 43 -7.45 5.24 -1.76
C ILE A 43 -7.08 3.76 -1.62
N ILE A 44 -5.83 3.42 -1.24
CA ILE A 44 -5.46 2.03 -0.96
C ILE A 44 -6.20 1.48 0.25
N ILE A 45 -6.35 2.27 1.32
CA ILE A 45 -7.13 1.87 2.50
C ILE A 45 -8.57 1.54 2.09
N ARG A 46 -9.20 2.36 1.23
CA ARG A 46 -10.56 2.09 0.72
C ARG A 46 -10.62 0.78 -0.07
N LEU A 47 -9.67 0.54 -0.97
CA LEU A 47 -9.60 -0.69 -1.77
C LEU A 47 -9.40 -1.94 -0.89
N LEU A 48 -8.55 -1.86 0.13
CA LEU A 48 -8.33 -2.98 1.04
C LEU A 48 -9.50 -3.21 1.99
N ARG A 49 -10.23 -2.17 2.39
CA ARG A 49 -11.48 -2.32 3.13
C ARG A 49 -12.54 -3.07 2.32
N ASP A 50 -12.68 -2.74 1.04
CA ASP A 50 -13.53 -3.50 0.11
C ASP A 50 -13.05 -4.96 -0.04
N LEU A 51 -11.74 -5.19 -0.18
CA LEU A 51 -11.18 -6.54 -0.21
C LEU A 51 -11.51 -7.35 1.05
N CYS A 52 -11.47 -6.71 2.23
CA CYS A 52 -11.85 -7.35 3.50
C CYS A 52 -13.33 -7.75 3.55
N GLN A 53 -14.20 -7.01 2.86
CA GLN A 53 -15.64 -7.34 2.77
C GLN A 53 -15.88 -8.50 1.79
N ARG A 54 -15.18 -8.53 0.66
CA ARG A 54 -15.34 -9.56 -0.37
C ARG A 54 -14.63 -10.87 -0.06
N VAL A 55 -13.48 -10.82 0.62
CA VAL A 55 -12.62 -11.98 0.87
C VAL A 55 -12.52 -12.23 2.37
N PRO A 56 -13.23 -13.24 2.92
CA PRO A 56 -13.27 -13.51 4.36
C PRO A 56 -11.90 -13.66 5.03
N THR A 57 -10.90 -14.16 4.31
CA THR A 57 -9.51 -14.25 4.77
C THR A 57 -8.98 -12.88 5.22
N TRP A 58 -9.22 -11.83 4.43
CA TRP A 58 -8.77 -10.47 4.72
C TRP A 58 -9.62 -9.80 5.82
N GLY A 59 -10.90 -10.17 5.92
CA GLY A 59 -11.80 -9.68 6.97
C GLY A 59 -11.38 -10.01 8.40
N LYS A 60 -10.43 -10.94 8.60
CA LYS A 60 -9.82 -11.23 9.90
C LYS A 60 -8.85 -10.14 10.38
N MET A 61 -8.36 -9.27 9.49
CA MET A 61 -7.45 -8.19 9.86
C MET A 61 -8.21 -7.03 10.53
N PRO A 62 -7.78 -6.55 11.70
CA PRO A 62 -8.35 -5.36 12.31
C PRO A 62 -8.24 -4.15 11.39
N ALA A 63 -9.32 -3.35 11.30
CA ALA A 63 -9.33 -2.16 10.45
C ALA A 63 -8.19 -1.19 10.77
N TRP A 64 -7.87 -1.02 12.06
CA TRP A 64 -6.77 -0.18 12.50
C TRP A 64 -5.39 -0.72 12.05
N ALA A 65 -5.17 -2.04 12.16
CA ALA A 65 -3.94 -2.66 11.68
C ALA A 65 -3.77 -2.48 10.17
N MET A 66 -4.86 -2.57 9.39
CA MET A 66 -4.84 -2.31 7.96
C MET A 66 -4.40 -0.86 7.64
N GLU A 67 -4.97 0.13 8.35
CA GLU A 67 -4.63 1.55 8.15
C GLU A 67 -3.15 1.83 8.48
N LEU A 68 -2.68 1.33 9.63
CA LEU A 68 -1.29 1.44 10.04
C LEU A 68 -0.32 0.80 9.05
N LEU A 69 -0.66 -0.40 8.58
CA LEU A 69 0.16 -1.14 7.62
C LEU A 69 0.26 -0.39 6.28
N VAL A 70 -0.85 0.10 5.75
CA VAL A 70 -0.86 0.85 4.48
C VAL A 70 -0.05 2.12 4.58
N GLU A 71 -0.22 2.89 5.67
CA GLU A 71 0.57 4.09 5.90
C GLU A 71 2.06 3.78 5.96
N LYS A 72 2.49 2.83 6.79
CA LYS A 72 3.91 2.46 6.94
C LYS A 72 4.53 1.93 5.64
N ALA A 73 3.77 1.12 4.91
CA ALA A 73 4.21 0.61 3.62
C ALA A 73 4.45 1.76 2.64
N ILE A 74 3.52 2.72 2.53
CA ILE A 74 3.63 3.82 1.57
C ILE A 74 4.64 4.89 2.04
N SER A 75 4.65 5.26 3.32
CA SER A 75 5.52 6.31 3.86
C SER A 75 6.99 5.92 3.91
N SER A 76 7.31 4.62 3.87
CA SER A 76 8.68 4.12 3.72
C SER A 76 9.22 4.17 2.29
N ALA A 77 8.42 4.59 1.30
CA ALA A 77 8.89 4.74 -0.07
C ALA A 77 9.78 5.98 -0.23
N THR A 78 10.70 5.94 -1.20
CA THR A 78 11.64 7.05 -1.48
C THR A 78 10.96 8.26 -2.14
N GLY A 79 9.69 8.14 -2.54
CA GLY A 79 8.95 9.18 -3.21
C GLY A 79 7.45 8.87 -3.30
N PRO A 80 6.66 9.80 -3.85
CA PRO A 80 5.23 9.63 -4.02
C PRO A 80 4.92 8.45 -4.96
N LEU A 81 3.96 7.62 -4.58
CA LEU A 81 3.55 6.45 -5.36
C LEU A 81 2.23 6.72 -6.09
N SER A 82 2.12 6.24 -7.33
CA SER A 82 0.81 6.10 -7.98
C SER A 82 -0.04 5.05 -7.24
N PRO A 83 -1.38 5.05 -7.40
CA PRO A 83 -2.22 4.04 -6.75
C PRO A 83 -1.84 2.59 -7.11
N GLY A 84 -1.42 2.34 -8.35
CA GLY A 84 -0.99 1.01 -8.77
C GLY A 84 0.30 0.56 -8.06
N GLU A 85 1.27 1.46 -7.91
CA GLU A 85 2.52 1.18 -7.20
C GLU A 85 2.32 1.07 -5.69
N ALA A 86 1.45 1.92 -5.12
CA ALA A 86 1.09 1.85 -3.71
C ALA A 86 0.42 0.51 -3.36
N MET A 87 -0.53 0.05 -4.18
CA MET A 87 -1.15 -1.27 -4.00
C MET A 87 -0.10 -2.39 -4.09
N ARG A 88 0.80 -2.33 -5.08
CA ARG A 88 1.90 -3.29 -5.23
C ARG A 88 2.76 -3.35 -3.97
N ARG A 89 3.20 -2.19 -3.48
CA ARG A 89 4.08 -2.08 -2.32
C ARG A 89 3.43 -2.61 -1.05
N VAL A 90 2.16 -2.31 -0.81
CA VAL A 90 1.43 -2.86 0.35
C VAL A 90 1.34 -4.38 0.27
N LEU A 91 1.02 -4.93 -0.91
CA LEU A 91 1.00 -6.39 -1.10
C LEU A 91 2.38 -7.01 -0.90
N GLU A 92 3.45 -6.37 -1.36
CA GLU A 92 4.84 -6.79 -1.10
C GLU A 92 5.14 -6.83 0.39
N CYS A 93 4.82 -5.77 1.14
CA CYS A 93 5.02 -5.72 2.59
C CYS A 93 4.28 -6.85 3.32
N ILE A 94 3.07 -7.22 2.90
CA ILE A 94 2.34 -8.35 3.51
C ILE A 94 2.96 -9.68 3.10
N ALA A 95 3.31 -9.82 1.82
CA ALA A 95 3.83 -11.04 1.22
C ALA A 95 5.20 -11.45 1.78
N THR A 96 6.00 -10.49 2.25
CA THR A 96 7.28 -10.76 2.95
C THR A 96 7.10 -11.32 4.36
N GLY A 97 5.86 -11.39 4.86
CA GLY A 97 5.57 -12.00 6.16
C GLY A 97 5.60 -11.05 7.35
N ILE A 98 5.40 -9.73 7.14
CA ILE A 98 5.35 -8.75 8.24
C ILE A 98 4.31 -9.09 9.33
N LEU A 99 3.27 -9.84 8.97
CA LEU A 99 2.20 -10.25 9.88
C LEU A 99 2.55 -11.48 10.72
N LEU A 100 3.56 -12.26 10.31
CA LEU A 100 3.90 -13.54 10.93
C LEU A 100 4.49 -13.34 12.34
N PRO A 101 4.37 -14.34 13.24
CA PRO A 101 4.82 -14.22 14.64
C PRO A 101 6.31 -13.90 14.79
N ASP A 102 7.14 -14.38 13.86
CA ASP A 102 8.59 -14.17 13.85
C ASP A 102 8.99 -12.92 13.05
N GLY A 103 8.01 -12.18 12.53
CA GLY A 103 8.21 -10.91 11.84
C GLY A 103 8.41 -9.75 12.82
N PRO A 104 8.76 -8.55 12.30
CA PRO A 104 8.93 -7.36 13.13
C PRO A 104 7.62 -6.87 13.80
N GLY A 105 6.47 -7.41 13.39
CA GLY A 105 5.15 -7.05 13.92
C GLY A 105 4.68 -5.65 13.49
N LEU A 106 3.52 -5.24 14.00
CA LEU A 106 2.95 -3.93 13.71
C LEU A 106 2.64 -3.17 15.01
N LEU A 107 3.60 -2.37 15.47
CA LEU A 107 3.45 -1.59 16.69
C LEU A 107 2.46 -0.43 16.52
N ASP A 108 1.57 -0.30 17.48
CA ASP A 108 0.58 0.77 17.57
C ASP A 108 1.22 2.07 18.08
N PRO A 109 1.33 3.12 17.24
CA PRO A 109 1.90 4.41 17.63
C PRO A 109 0.98 5.23 18.54
N CYS A 110 -0.28 4.83 18.71
CA CYS A 110 -1.25 5.52 19.55
C CYS A 110 -1.25 5.02 20.99
N GLU A 111 -0.55 3.93 21.29
CA GLU A 111 -0.42 3.38 22.65
C GLU A 111 0.93 3.71 23.30
N LYS A 112 0.90 3.91 24.62
CA LYS A 112 2.12 4.22 25.39
C LYS A 112 3.02 2.99 25.56
N ALA A 113 2.40 1.82 25.76
CA ALA A 113 3.11 0.55 25.85
C ALA A 113 3.33 -0.02 24.44
N GLN A 114 4.37 -0.83 24.28
CA GLN A 114 4.61 -1.57 23.04
C GLN A 114 3.45 -2.54 22.79
N THR A 115 2.52 -2.13 21.93
CA THR A 115 1.27 -2.83 21.67
C THR A 115 1.27 -3.29 20.22
N ASP A 116 1.13 -4.60 19.98
CA ASP A 116 0.97 -5.15 18.63
C ASP A 116 -0.46 -4.93 18.14
N ALA A 117 -0.64 -4.14 17.08
CA ALA A 117 -1.92 -3.88 16.45
C ALA A 117 -2.54 -5.14 15.83
N LEU A 118 -1.75 -6.19 15.60
CA LEU A 118 -2.20 -7.49 15.12
C LEU A 118 -2.57 -8.45 16.27
N GLY A 119 -2.54 -8.00 17.53
CA GLY A 119 -2.68 -8.87 18.71
C GLY A 119 -3.98 -9.67 18.79
N SER A 120 -5.04 -9.24 18.12
CA SER A 120 -6.32 -9.97 18.04
C SER A 120 -6.36 -11.06 16.97
N MET A 121 -5.34 -11.14 16.10
CA MET A 121 -5.28 -12.13 15.02
C MET A 121 -4.61 -13.42 15.48
N THR A 122 -5.18 -14.56 15.10
CA THR A 122 -4.55 -15.88 15.28
C THR A 122 -3.36 -16.07 14.34
N LYS A 123 -2.44 -16.98 14.69
CA LYS A 123 -1.30 -17.36 13.83
C LYS A 123 -1.76 -17.81 12.43
N GLN A 124 -2.78 -18.67 12.38
CA GLN A 124 -3.37 -19.13 11.13
C GLN A 124 -3.95 -17.96 10.30
N ALA A 125 -4.64 -17.01 10.92
CA ALA A 125 -5.18 -15.86 10.20
C ALA A 125 -4.07 -15.00 9.57
N ARG A 126 -2.95 -14.83 10.28
CA ARG A 126 -1.77 -14.10 9.77
C ARG A 126 -1.16 -14.84 8.57
N GLU A 127 -0.99 -16.16 8.67
CA GLU A 127 -0.50 -17.01 7.57
C GLU A 127 -1.42 -16.97 6.34
N ASP A 128 -2.73 -17.13 6.53
CA ASP A 128 -3.72 -17.11 5.44
C ASP A 128 -3.67 -15.78 4.66
N ILE A 129 -3.56 -14.65 5.37
CA ILE A 129 -3.47 -13.33 4.75
C ILE A 129 -2.13 -13.16 4.03
N THR A 130 -1.02 -13.59 4.63
CA THR A 130 0.30 -13.56 3.98
C THR A 130 0.29 -14.38 2.68
N ALA A 131 -0.24 -15.61 2.70
CA ALA A 131 -0.36 -16.46 1.51
C ALA A 131 -1.29 -15.83 0.45
N SER A 132 -2.41 -15.24 0.88
CA SER A 132 -3.33 -14.54 -0.02
C SER A 132 -2.68 -13.31 -0.67
N ALA A 133 -1.90 -12.52 0.07
CA ALA A 133 -1.15 -11.39 -0.47
C ALA A 133 -0.05 -11.83 -1.44
N GLN A 134 0.66 -12.92 -1.17
CA GLN A 134 1.62 -13.51 -2.11
C GLN A 134 0.96 -13.91 -3.43
N HIS A 135 -0.27 -14.43 -3.38
CA HIS A 135 -1.04 -14.73 -4.59
C HIS A 135 -1.48 -13.45 -5.33
N ALA A 136 -2.04 -12.48 -4.61
CA ALA A 136 -2.46 -11.20 -5.17
C ALA A 136 -1.30 -10.44 -5.82
N LEU A 137 -0.11 -10.47 -5.23
CA LEU A 137 1.10 -9.86 -5.78
C LEU A 137 1.51 -10.50 -7.11
N ARG A 138 1.45 -11.84 -7.22
CA ARG A 138 1.68 -12.55 -8.49
C ARG A 138 0.66 -12.14 -9.55
N LEU A 139 -0.63 -12.08 -9.20
CA LEU A 139 -1.67 -11.58 -10.11
C LEU A 139 -1.34 -10.16 -10.60
N LEU A 140 -0.87 -9.29 -9.71
CA LEU A 140 -0.45 -7.93 -10.05
C LEU A 140 0.74 -7.91 -11.02
N ALA A 141 1.74 -8.77 -10.83
CA ALA A 141 2.90 -8.90 -11.70
C ALA A 141 2.50 -9.36 -13.12
N PHE A 142 1.53 -10.26 -13.22
CA PHE A 142 0.99 -10.76 -14.48
C PHE A 142 -0.18 -9.92 -15.04
N ARG A 143 -0.33 -8.67 -14.58
CA ARG A 143 -1.36 -7.71 -15.05
C ARG A 143 -2.81 -8.17 -14.85
N GLN A 144 -3.06 -9.01 -13.86
CA GLN A 144 -4.37 -9.53 -13.47
C GLN A 144 -4.95 -8.85 -12.23
N ILE A 145 -4.67 -7.54 -12.04
CA ILE A 145 -5.18 -6.76 -10.89
C ILE A 145 -6.71 -6.77 -10.79
N HIS A 146 -7.42 -6.85 -11.92
CA HIS A 146 -8.88 -6.92 -11.97
C HIS A 146 -9.44 -8.10 -11.14
N LYS A 147 -8.72 -9.23 -11.07
CA LYS A 147 -9.11 -10.37 -10.22
C LYS A 147 -8.99 -10.05 -8.73
N VAL A 148 -7.94 -9.32 -8.33
CA VAL A 148 -7.76 -8.87 -6.93
C VAL A 148 -8.85 -7.87 -6.55
N LEU A 149 -9.19 -6.98 -7.49
CA LEU A 149 -10.24 -5.98 -7.33
C LEU A 149 -11.67 -6.56 -7.45
N GLY A 150 -11.82 -7.82 -7.84
CA GLY A 150 -13.14 -8.45 -7.99
C GLY A 150 -13.98 -7.81 -9.10
N MET A 151 -13.33 -7.38 -10.19
CA MET A 151 -13.98 -6.72 -11.31
C MET A 151 -13.55 -7.34 -12.65
N ASP A 152 -14.30 -7.03 -13.70
CA ASP A 152 -13.92 -7.38 -15.06
C ASP A 152 -12.67 -6.62 -15.51
N SER A 153 -11.91 -7.23 -16.42
CA SER A 153 -10.77 -6.55 -17.02
C SER A 153 -11.27 -5.35 -17.84
N LEU A 154 -10.67 -4.18 -17.58
CA LEU A 154 -10.93 -3.02 -18.42
C LEU A 154 -10.50 -3.29 -19.87
N PRO A 155 -11.19 -2.69 -20.86
CA PRO A 155 -10.82 -2.82 -22.27
C PRO A 155 -9.36 -2.43 -22.48
N ALA A 156 -8.64 -3.20 -23.30
CA ALA A 156 -7.25 -2.90 -23.61
C ALA A 156 -7.15 -1.53 -24.29
N SER A 157 -6.55 -0.55 -23.60
CA SER A 157 -6.25 0.75 -24.20
C SER A 157 -5.31 0.55 -25.41
N LYS A 158 -5.62 1.22 -26.54
CA LYS A 158 -4.78 1.22 -27.76
C LYS A 158 -3.33 1.64 -27.50
N ALA A 159 -3.07 2.36 -26.40
CA ALA A 159 -1.71 2.72 -25.96
C ALA A 159 -0.90 1.50 -25.47
N SER A 160 -1.54 0.50 -24.86
CA SER A 160 -0.88 -0.72 -24.37
C SER A 160 -0.45 -1.65 -25.51
N ALA A 161 -1.18 -1.63 -26.63
CA ALA A 161 -0.85 -2.40 -27.83
C ALA A 161 0.46 -1.92 -28.48
N ARG A 162 0.76 -0.61 -28.45
CA ARG A 162 2.04 -0.07 -28.97
C ARG A 162 3.25 -0.54 -28.15
N ASN A 163 3.09 -0.76 -26.85
CA ASN A 163 4.19 -1.20 -25.99
C ASN A 163 4.48 -2.72 -26.06
N ARG A 164 3.65 -3.50 -26.77
CA ARG A 164 3.93 -4.92 -27.06
C ARG A 164 4.85 -5.13 -28.25
N LYS A 165 5.16 -4.10 -29.05
CA LYS A 165 5.94 -4.22 -30.28
C LYS A 165 7.40 -3.75 -30.16
N ARG A 166 8.05 -3.94 -29.00
CA ARG A 166 9.51 -3.73 -28.88
C ARG A 166 10.18 -4.70 -27.90
N ARG A 167 10.70 -5.80 -28.46
CA ARG A 167 12.09 -6.28 -28.39
C ARG A 167 12.13 -7.74 -28.81
N ARG A 168 12.17 -7.98 -30.11
CA ARG A 168 12.77 -9.17 -30.67
C ARG A 168 13.48 -8.75 -31.95
N ASP A 169 14.62 -8.11 -31.78
CA ASP A 169 15.62 -8.09 -32.85
C ASP A 169 16.73 -9.01 -32.40
N GLY A 170 16.74 -10.18 -33.04
CA GLY A 170 17.87 -11.08 -33.05
C GLY A 170 19.00 -10.45 -33.84
N SER A 171 20.21 -10.73 -33.37
CA SER A 171 21.46 -10.54 -34.09
C SER A 171 21.41 -11.23 -35.45
N GLU A 172 21.46 -10.48 -36.54
CA GLU A 172 22.10 -10.93 -37.78
C GLU A 172 22.87 -9.77 -38.40
N THR A 173 24.14 -10.09 -38.67
CA THR A 173 25.22 -9.32 -39.27
C THR A 173 24.88 -8.91 -40.71
N GLY A 174 25.15 -7.65 -41.05
CA GLY A 174 25.15 -7.15 -42.42
C GLY A 174 26.03 -5.90 -42.49
N GLU A 175 27.23 -6.09 -43.02
CA GLU A 175 28.26 -5.08 -43.25
C GLU A 175 27.76 -3.96 -44.19
N GLY A 176 28.25 -2.74 -43.97
CA GLY A 176 27.93 -1.59 -44.83
C GLY A 176 28.61 -0.31 -44.32
N GLU A 177 29.83 -0.09 -44.79
CA GLU A 177 30.62 1.13 -44.62
C GLU A 177 29.90 2.37 -45.16
N GLY A 178 30.18 3.54 -44.57
CA GLY A 178 29.70 4.82 -45.08
C GLY A 178 29.99 6.00 -44.16
N GLU A 179 31.20 6.56 -44.28
CA GLU A 179 31.63 7.84 -43.72
C GLU A 179 30.70 9.01 -44.10
N GLY A 180 30.61 10.03 -43.23
CA GLY A 180 29.98 11.30 -43.61
C GLY A 180 29.73 12.29 -42.47
N LYS A 181 30.79 12.80 -41.83
CA LYS A 181 30.74 14.06 -41.06
C LYS A 181 30.50 15.23 -42.01
N LYS A 182 29.51 16.08 -41.72
CA LYS A 182 29.49 17.48 -42.22
C LYS A 182 28.67 18.38 -41.28
N ASP A 183 29.39 19.07 -40.41
CA ASP A 183 28.99 20.32 -39.77
C ASP A 183 29.09 21.47 -40.78
N LYS A 184 28.02 22.28 -40.91
CA LYS A 184 28.05 23.69 -41.37
C LYS A 184 26.60 24.22 -41.36
N LYS A 185 26.22 25.41 -40.91
CA LYS A 185 26.80 26.51 -40.13
C LYS A 185 25.62 27.49 -39.97
N GLU A 186 25.52 28.14 -38.82
CA GLU A 186 24.64 29.28 -38.59
C GLU A 186 24.99 30.44 -39.54
N ASP A 187 23.98 31.09 -40.12
CA ASP A 187 24.11 32.52 -40.42
C ASP A 187 22.78 33.20 -40.11
N ALA A 188 22.87 34.22 -39.27
CA ALA A 188 21.85 35.18 -38.94
C ALA A 188 22.41 36.55 -39.35
N GLU A 189 21.66 37.28 -40.18
CA GLU A 189 21.61 38.75 -40.29
C GLU A 189 20.58 39.04 -41.42
N GLU A 190 19.40 39.62 -41.20
CA GLU A 190 18.99 40.97 -40.76
C GLU A 190 18.66 41.92 -41.95
N VAL A 191 17.56 42.67 -41.77
CA VAL A 191 17.21 44.01 -42.30
C VAL A 191 16.29 44.18 -43.54
N ASP A 192 15.21 44.92 -43.24
CA ASP A 192 14.30 45.81 -44.01
C ASP A 192 13.26 45.28 -45.03
N ALA A 193 11.98 45.39 -44.62
CA ALA A 193 10.99 46.32 -45.19
C ALA A 193 9.87 46.63 -44.18
#